data_AF-A0A1N7BB20-F1
#
_entry.id   AF-A0A1N7BB20-F1
#
_cell.length_a   1.000
_cell.length_b   1.000
_cell.length_c   1.000
_cell.angle_alpha   90.00
_cell.angle_beta   90.00
_cell.angle_gamma   90.00
#
_symmetry.space_group_name_H-M   'P 1'
#
loop_
_entity.id
_entity.type
_entity.pdbx_description
1 polymer ?
#
loop_
_entity_poly.entity_id
_entity_poly.type
_entity_poly.pdbx_seq_one_letter_code
_entity_poly.pdbx_strand_id
1 'polypeptide(L)'
;MASVQHVGILRGMSSKPGARPARRSAAEPASTGLRERILSATRELLRERRFDTLSVADILTAAEVSRASFYFYFPSKQAVLGELVRDAVAQGQQAADPWIGGSQDPVAALRAGVRDGARLWRDNAGILMAIVESQGSDEGLRALWLEQMDLFTDAAAARIESDPQVRGRLGDMDVRAVAASLTWMGERLYYLAAAGVPPFDDERVLVDVLTNAWASILYGRPVAPPNPTPRAEQV
;
A
#
# COMPACT_ATOMS: atom_id res chain seq x y z
N MET A 1 -64.19 74.16 14.76
CA MET A 1 -62.87 73.76 14.25
C MET A 1 -62.61 72.28 14.52
N ALA A 2 -63.35 71.40 13.85
CA ALA A 2 -63.14 69.95 13.88
C ALA A 2 -63.71 69.37 12.57
N SER A 3 -62.87 68.76 11.75
CA SER A 3 -63.17 68.04 10.50
C SER A 3 -61.82 67.67 9.87
N VAL A 4 -61.57 66.53 9.21
CA VAL A 4 -62.41 65.45 8.69
C VAL A 4 -61.43 64.33 8.26
N GLN A 5 -61.85 63.08 8.41
CA GLN A 5 -61.24 61.92 7.73
C GLN A 5 -61.79 61.77 6.31
N HIS A 6 -61.05 61.01 5.49
CA HIS A 6 -61.43 60.36 4.22
C HIS A 6 -61.22 61.13 2.91
N VAL A 7 -60.23 60.64 2.13
CA VAL A 7 -60.27 60.18 0.72
C VAL A 7 -58.98 59.32 0.58
N GLY A 8 -58.86 58.18 -0.10
CA GLY A 8 -59.68 57.41 -1.01
C GLY A 8 -58.81 56.26 -1.55
N ILE A 9 -59.49 55.22 -2.00
CA ILE A 9 -58.99 53.92 -2.50
C ILE A 9 -58.15 54.09 -3.76
N LEU A 10 -57.13 53.25 -3.98
CA LEU A 10 -56.88 52.59 -5.28
C LEU A 10 -55.89 51.41 -5.17
N ARG A 11 -56.30 50.31 -5.83
CA ARG A 11 -55.64 49.01 -6.01
C ARG A 11 -54.22 49.14 -6.59
N GLY A 12 -53.32 48.23 -6.16
CA GLY A 12 -52.02 48.03 -6.79
C GLY A 12 -51.38 46.69 -6.41
N MET A 13 -51.85 45.63 -7.07
CA MET A 13 -51.13 44.41 -7.49
C MET A 13 -49.97 43.85 -6.64
N SER A 14 -50.19 42.62 -6.17
CA SER A 14 -49.18 41.66 -5.74
C SER A 14 -48.04 41.52 -6.75
N SER A 15 -46.80 41.54 -6.25
CA SER A 15 -45.73 40.68 -6.78
C SER A 15 -44.81 40.26 -5.64
N LYS A 16 -44.93 39.01 -5.20
CA LYS A 16 -43.88 38.32 -4.44
C LYS A 16 -42.74 38.03 -5.43
N PRO A 17 -41.47 38.32 -5.11
CA PRO A 17 -40.36 37.83 -5.91
C PRO A 17 -40.32 36.31 -5.77
N GLY A 18 -40.56 35.61 -6.88
CA GLY A 18 -40.38 34.17 -6.97
C GLY A 18 -38.92 33.83 -6.70
N ALA A 19 -38.65 33.23 -5.54
CA ALA A 19 -37.39 32.56 -5.28
C ALA A 19 -37.27 31.38 -6.26
N ARG A 20 -36.56 31.63 -7.35
CA ARG A 20 -36.12 30.63 -8.32
C ARG A 20 -35.18 29.67 -7.59
N PRO A 21 -35.45 28.35 -7.51
CA PRO A 21 -34.51 27.45 -6.86
C PRO A 21 -33.25 27.42 -7.71
N ALA A 22 -32.17 27.97 -7.16
CA ALA A 22 -30.83 27.87 -7.71
C ALA A 22 -30.42 26.40 -7.69
N ARG A 23 -30.70 25.72 -8.81
CA ARG A 23 -30.18 24.40 -9.13
C ARG A 23 -28.68 24.56 -9.41
N ARG A 24 -27.88 24.42 -8.35
CA ARG A 24 -26.44 24.11 -8.37
C ARG A 24 -25.99 23.87 -6.92
N SER A 25 -26.46 22.77 -6.35
CA SER A 25 -25.71 22.10 -5.29
C SER A 25 -24.41 21.57 -5.91
N ALA A 26 -23.30 21.91 -5.28
CA ALA A 26 -21.95 21.53 -5.67
C ALA A 26 -21.86 20.03 -5.97
N ALA A 27 -21.57 19.70 -7.23
CA ALA A 27 -21.16 18.35 -7.61
C ALA A 27 -19.69 18.20 -7.20
N GLU A 28 -19.46 17.64 -6.00
CA GLU A 28 -18.36 16.76 -5.57
C GLU A 28 -18.47 16.56 -4.04
N PRO A 29 -19.03 15.41 -3.60
CA PRO A 29 -18.24 14.35 -2.94
C PRO A 29 -18.65 12.91 -3.31
N ALA A 30 -19.53 12.73 -4.32
CA ALA A 30 -20.02 11.41 -4.71
C ALA A 30 -19.04 10.62 -5.60
N SER A 31 -18.17 11.31 -6.35
CA SER A 31 -17.19 10.74 -7.29
C SER A 31 -16.05 10.02 -6.57
N THR A 32 -15.39 10.69 -5.63
CA THR A 32 -14.32 10.11 -4.80
C THR A 32 -14.81 8.91 -3.99
N GLY A 33 -16.05 8.95 -3.50
CA GLY A 33 -16.65 7.83 -2.76
C GLY A 33 -16.84 6.56 -3.60
N LEU A 34 -17.14 6.68 -4.90
CA LEU A 34 -17.29 5.51 -5.77
C LEU A 34 -15.96 4.82 -6.06
N ARG A 35 -14.90 5.61 -6.27
CA ARG A 35 -13.55 5.07 -6.48
C ARG A 35 -13.07 4.31 -5.25
N GLU A 36 -13.20 4.90 -4.06
CA GLU A 36 -12.80 4.24 -2.81
C GLU A 36 -13.62 2.97 -2.54
N ARG A 37 -14.93 2.97 -2.85
CA ARG A 37 -15.76 1.76 -2.76
C ARG A 37 -15.27 0.64 -3.66
N ILE A 38 -14.83 0.94 -4.88
CA ILE A 38 -14.26 -0.07 -5.80
C ILE A 38 -12.97 -0.67 -5.21
N LEU A 39 -12.06 0.18 -4.71
CA LEU A 39 -10.81 -0.26 -4.09
C LEU A 39 -11.05 -1.10 -2.84
N SER A 40 -11.91 -0.61 -1.94
CA SER A 40 -12.27 -1.29 -0.70
C SER A 40 -12.92 -2.64 -0.98
N ALA A 41 -13.94 -2.71 -1.84
CA ALA A 41 -14.58 -3.97 -2.21
C ALA A 41 -13.59 -4.96 -2.85
N THR A 42 -12.67 -4.48 -3.69
CA THR A 42 -11.64 -5.34 -4.30
C THR A 42 -10.66 -5.86 -3.25
N ARG A 43 -10.26 -5.03 -2.28
CA ARG A 43 -9.41 -5.42 -1.15
C ARG A 43 -10.08 -6.53 -0.32
N GLU A 44 -11.38 -6.41 -0.02
CA GLU A 44 -12.14 -7.44 0.68
C GLU A 44 -12.20 -8.74 -0.12
N LEU A 45 -12.54 -8.68 -1.41
CA LEU A 45 -12.60 -9.85 -2.28
C LEU A 45 -11.26 -10.61 -2.35
N LEU A 46 -10.14 -9.88 -2.34
CA LEU A 46 -8.79 -10.46 -2.38
C LEU A 46 -8.36 -11.15 -1.07
N ARG A 47 -9.08 -10.94 0.05
CA ARG A 47 -8.83 -11.71 1.27
C ARG A 47 -9.34 -13.15 1.17
N GLU A 48 -10.31 -13.39 0.31
CA GLU A 48 -11.03 -14.67 0.22
C GLU A 48 -10.77 -15.41 -1.09
N ARG A 49 -10.48 -14.68 -2.17
CA ARG A 49 -10.41 -15.22 -3.53
C ARG A 49 -9.12 -14.81 -4.24
N ARG A 50 -8.60 -15.72 -5.06
CA ARG A 50 -7.47 -15.46 -5.95
C ARG A 50 -7.87 -14.45 -7.03
N PHE A 51 -6.95 -13.54 -7.37
CA PHE A 51 -7.20 -12.46 -8.34
C PHE A 51 -7.55 -12.95 -9.75
N ASP A 52 -6.96 -14.07 -10.19
CA ASP A 52 -7.26 -14.72 -11.47
C ASP A 52 -8.74 -15.14 -11.57
N THR A 53 -9.34 -15.61 -10.47
CA THR A 53 -10.76 -16.00 -10.39
C THR A 53 -11.74 -14.84 -10.25
N LEU A 54 -11.27 -13.61 -9.95
CA LEU A 54 -12.15 -12.44 -9.81
C LEU A 54 -12.55 -11.88 -11.17
N SER A 55 -13.83 -11.61 -11.38
CA SER A 55 -14.33 -10.88 -12.55
C SER A 55 -14.60 -9.42 -12.23
N VAL A 56 -14.69 -8.56 -13.25
CA VAL A 56 -15.18 -7.19 -13.06
C VAL A 56 -16.61 -7.19 -12.49
N ALA A 57 -17.44 -8.18 -12.87
CA ALA A 57 -18.80 -8.30 -12.36
C ALA A 57 -18.84 -8.54 -10.84
N ASP A 58 -17.93 -9.38 -10.31
CA ASP A 58 -17.80 -9.59 -8.86
C ASP A 58 -17.51 -8.26 -8.14
N ILE A 59 -16.58 -7.46 -8.68
CA ILE A 59 -16.20 -6.16 -8.11
C ILE A 59 -17.37 -5.18 -8.17
N LEU A 60 -18.10 -5.12 -9.30
CA LEU A 60 -19.28 -4.26 -9.45
C LEU A 60 -20.34 -4.58 -8.39
N THR A 61 -20.62 -5.87 -8.19
CA THR A 61 -21.59 -6.34 -7.21
C THR A 61 -21.14 -6.02 -5.79
N ALA A 62 -19.90 -6.36 -5.43
CA ALA A 62 -19.37 -6.10 -4.09
C ALA A 62 -19.24 -4.61 -3.76
N ALA A 63 -18.86 -3.79 -4.75
CA ALA A 63 -18.75 -2.35 -4.58
C ALA A 63 -20.11 -1.64 -4.67
N GLU A 64 -21.19 -2.33 -5.07
CA GLU A 64 -22.52 -1.77 -5.34
C GLU A 64 -22.48 -0.59 -6.34
N VAL A 65 -21.69 -0.72 -7.41
CA VAL A 65 -21.52 0.33 -8.44
C VAL A 65 -21.96 -0.14 -9.82
N SER A 66 -22.38 0.81 -10.67
CA SER A 66 -22.74 0.49 -12.06
C SER A 66 -21.50 0.18 -12.90
N ARG A 67 -21.66 -0.62 -13.95
CA ARG A 67 -20.60 -0.89 -14.94
C ARG A 67 -20.02 0.39 -15.53
N ALA A 68 -20.88 1.36 -15.88
CA ALA A 68 -20.45 2.65 -16.43
C ALA A 68 -19.59 3.44 -15.41
N SER A 69 -19.97 3.42 -14.13
CA SER A 69 -19.19 4.06 -13.06
C SER A 69 -17.83 3.41 -12.85
N PHE A 70 -17.74 2.08 -12.92
CA PHE A 70 -16.45 1.38 -12.82
C PHE A 70 -15.51 1.77 -13.94
N TYR A 71 -15.95 1.65 -15.20
CA TYR A 71 -15.09 1.93 -16.35
C TYR A 71 -14.76 3.42 -16.52
N PHE A 72 -15.48 4.31 -15.83
CA PHE A 72 -15.09 5.71 -15.71
C PHE A 72 -13.80 5.89 -14.89
N TYR A 73 -13.59 5.09 -13.83
CA TYR A 73 -12.40 5.17 -12.98
C TYR A 73 -11.29 4.19 -13.39
N PHE A 74 -11.67 2.96 -13.75
CA PHE A 74 -10.73 1.88 -13.97
C PHE A 74 -11.00 1.19 -15.31
N PRO A 75 -10.02 1.17 -16.24
CA PRO A 75 -10.19 0.50 -17.52
C PRO A 75 -10.26 -1.03 -17.39
N SER A 76 -9.81 -1.60 -16.27
CA SER A 76 -9.78 -3.04 -16.02
C SER A 76 -9.66 -3.36 -14.52
N LYS A 77 -9.88 -4.63 -14.12
CA LYS A 77 -9.60 -5.08 -12.75
C LYS A 77 -8.10 -5.00 -12.40
N GLN A 78 -7.22 -5.11 -13.39
CA GLN A 78 -5.78 -4.96 -13.23
C GLN A 78 -5.40 -3.53 -12.87
N ALA A 79 -6.09 -2.53 -13.43
CA ALA A 79 -5.88 -1.15 -13.02
C ALA A 79 -6.26 -0.91 -11.55
N VAL A 80 -7.33 -1.57 -11.06
CA VAL A 80 -7.70 -1.55 -9.64
C VAL A 80 -6.62 -2.19 -8.78
N LEU A 81 -6.16 -3.39 -9.15
CA LEU A 81 -5.07 -4.08 -8.43
C LEU A 81 -3.80 -3.24 -8.40
N GLY A 82 -3.41 -2.66 -9.54
CA GLY A 82 -2.20 -1.85 -9.64
C GLY A 82 -2.24 -0.63 -8.74
N GLU A 83 -3.41 -0.03 -8.53
CA GLU A 83 -3.56 1.04 -7.56
C GLU A 83 -3.43 0.56 -6.11
N LEU A 84 -4.11 -0.52 -5.74
CA LEU A 84 -3.99 -1.14 -4.42
C LEU A 84 -2.54 -1.53 -4.09
N VAL A 85 -1.79 -1.98 -5.10
CA VAL A 85 -0.36 -2.31 -4.95
C VAL A 85 0.48 -1.07 -4.68
N ARG A 86 0.23 0.05 -5.39
CA ARG A 86 0.94 1.31 -5.12
C ARG A 86 0.68 1.79 -3.70
N ASP A 87 -0.56 1.71 -3.22
CA ASP A 87 -0.92 2.07 -1.85
C ASP A 87 -0.22 1.20 -0.81
N ALA A 88 -0.17 -0.12 -1.04
CA ALA A 88 0.53 -1.05 -0.16
C ALA A 88 2.06 -0.82 -0.17
N VAL A 89 2.66 -0.57 -1.35
CA VAL A 89 4.09 -0.31 -1.46
C VAL A 89 4.49 1.02 -0.80
N ALA A 90 3.66 2.06 -0.90
CA ALA A 90 3.92 3.33 -0.23
C ALA A 90 4.03 3.18 1.30
N GLN A 91 3.21 2.31 1.90
CA GLN A 91 3.33 1.96 3.32
C GLN A 91 4.64 1.21 3.63
N GLY A 92 5.13 0.40 2.68
CA GLY A 92 6.39 -0.35 2.82
C GLY A 92 7.61 0.54 2.76
N GLN A 93 7.56 1.62 1.98
CA GLN A 93 8.60 2.64 1.96
C GLN A 93 8.71 3.32 3.33
N GLN A 94 7.57 3.67 3.93
CA GLN A 94 7.53 4.24 5.29
C GLN A 94 8.14 3.32 6.35
N ALA A 95 7.93 2.00 6.24
CA ALA A 95 8.54 1.02 7.13
C ALA A 95 10.08 0.97 7.01
N ALA A 96 10.62 1.27 5.83
CA ALA A 96 12.06 1.28 5.57
C ALA A 96 12.75 2.60 5.95
N ASP A 97 11.98 3.70 6.10
CA ASP A 97 12.48 5.06 6.34
C ASP A 97 13.55 5.16 7.45
N PRO A 98 13.43 4.49 8.62
CA PRO A 98 14.44 4.62 9.67
C PRO A 98 15.84 4.12 9.25
N TRP A 99 15.90 3.05 8.44
CA TRP A 99 17.17 2.53 7.96
C TRP A 99 17.71 3.37 6.80
N ILE A 100 16.85 3.75 5.86
CA ILE A 100 17.16 4.64 4.73
C ILE A 100 17.64 6.02 5.21
N GLY A 101 17.06 6.54 6.29
CA GLY A 101 17.42 7.82 6.89
C GLY A 101 18.75 7.85 7.65
N GLY A 102 19.50 6.74 7.68
CA GLY A 102 20.84 6.71 8.30
C GLY A 102 20.82 6.62 9.83
N SER A 103 19.97 5.76 10.41
CA SER A 103 19.95 5.46 11.85
C SER A 103 21.35 5.21 12.43
N GLN A 104 21.59 5.69 13.66
CA GLN A 104 22.81 5.43 14.44
C GLN A 104 22.95 3.97 14.85
N ASP A 105 21.84 3.24 14.96
CA ASP A 105 21.83 1.78 15.07
C ASP A 105 21.16 1.19 13.81
N PRO A 106 21.94 0.96 12.74
CA PRO A 106 21.38 0.51 11.47
C PRO A 106 20.84 -0.92 11.55
N VAL A 107 21.39 -1.78 12.41
CA VAL A 107 20.92 -3.17 12.54
C VAL A 107 19.58 -3.21 13.27
N ALA A 108 19.40 -2.40 14.32
CA ALA A 108 18.10 -2.29 14.98
C ALA A 108 17.05 -1.66 14.05
N ALA A 109 17.41 -0.63 13.29
CA ALA A 109 16.51 0.00 12.31
C ALA A 109 16.08 -0.99 11.21
N LEU A 110 17.03 -1.76 10.67
CA LEU A 110 16.75 -2.84 9.72
C LEU A 110 15.80 -3.88 10.31
N ARG A 111 16.04 -4.34 11.55
CA ARG A 111 15.17 -5.32 12.23
C ARG A 111 13.75 -4.78 12.41
N ALA A 112 13.60 -3.50 12.75
CA ALA A 112 12.30 -2.85 12.86
C ALA A 112 11.60 -2.79 11.49
N GLY A 113 12.29 -2.30 10.46
CA GLY A 113 11.73 -2.24 9.10
C GLY A 113 11.36 -3.61 8.54
N VAL A 114 12.13 -4.66 8.83
CA VAL A 114 11.79 -6.03 8.44
C VAL A 114 10.52 -6.53 9.12
N ARG A 115 10.36 -6.24 10.42
CA ARG A 115 9.15 -6.59 11.17
C ARG A 115 7.92 -5.85 10.63
N ASP A 116 8.05 -4.56 10.36
CA ASP A 116 6.96 -3.74 9.84
C ASP A 116 6.61 -4.14 8.40
N GLY A 117 7.61 -4.48 7.58
CA GLY A 117 7.43 -5.09 6.27
C GLY A 117 6.67 -6.42 6.33
N ALA A 118 7.01 -7.31 7.28
CA ALA A 118 6.30 -8.57 7.47
C ALA A 118 4.82 -8.36 7.83
N ARG A 119 4.51 -7.38 8.70
CA ARG A 119 3.14 -7.02 9.06
C ARG A 119 2.37 -6.47 7.85
N LEU A 120 3.00 -5.55 7.11
CA LEU A 120 2.42 -4.98 5.90
C LEU A 120 2.07 -6.06 4.87
N TRP A 121 2.98 -7.01 4.65
CA TRP A 121 2.74 -8.11 3.73
C TRP A 121 1.60 -9.02 4.18
N ARG A 122 1.50 -9.30 5.49
CA ARG A 122 0.38 -10.04 6.06
C ARG A 122 -0.95 -9.30 5.87
N ASP A 123 -0.99 -8.01 6.20
CA ASP A 123 -2.20 -7.20 6.16
C ASP A 123 -2.69 -6.96 4.71
N ASN A 124 -1.78 -7.05 3.73
CA ASN A 124 -2.04 -6.87 2.31
C ASN A 124 -1.81 -8.14 1.48
N ALA A 125 -1.81 -9.34 2.10
CA ALA A 125 -1.40 -10.59 1.46
C ALA A 125 -2.11 -10.84 0.12
N GLY A 126 -3.44 -10.71 0.10
CA GLY A 126 -4.23 -10.90 -1.12
C GLY A 126 -3.86 -9.96 -2.28
N ILE A 127 -3.43 -8.74 -1.98
CA ILE A 127 -3.03 -7.74 -2.99
C ILE A 127 -1.61 -8.02 -3.48
N LEU A 128 -0.66 -8.19 -2.56
CA LEU A 128 0.75 -8.35 -2.91
C LEU A 128 1.03 -9.72 -3.54
N MET A 129 0.39 -10.79 -3.06
CA MET A 129 0.46 -12.09 -3.73
C MET A 129 -0.16 -12.04 -5.12
N ALA A 130 -1.29 -11.35 -5.30
CA ALA A 130 -1.95 -11.25 -6.59
C ALA A 130 -1.04 -10.63 -7.67
N ILE A 131 -0.29 -9.58 -7.36
CA ILE A 131 0.64 -9.00 -8.35
C ILE A 131 1.84 -9.90 -8.62
N VAL A 132 2.41 -10.52 -7.58
CA VAL A 132 3.54 -11.46 -7.73
C VAL A 132 3.14 -12.66 -8.61
N GLU A 133 1.94 -13.19 -8.42
CA GLU A 133 1.41 -14.33 -9.17
C GLU A 133 0.95 -13.99 -10.59
N SER A 134 0.64 -12.71 -10.85
CA SER A 134 0.19 -12.24 -12.17
C SER A 134 1.32 -11.98 -13.18
N GLN A 135 2.58 -11.99 -12.73
CA GLN A 135 3.74 -11.58 -13.55
C GLN A 135 3.91 -12.41 -14.85
N GLY A 136 3.51 -13.68 -14.85
CA GLY A 136 3.62 -14.54 -16.03
C GLY A 136 2.50 -14.34 -17.07
N SER A 137 1.40 -13.69 -16.69
CA SER A 137 0.19 -13.60 -17.51
C SER A 137 -0.22 -12.18 -17.88
N ASP A 138 0.31 -11.16 -17.20
CA ASP A 138 -0.04 -9.75 -17.45
C ASP A 138 1.23 -8.87 -17.46
N GLU A 139 1.57 -8.35 -18.63
CA GLU A 139 2.78 -7.54 -18.82
C GLU A 139 2.71 -6.19 -18.08
N GLY A 140 1.52 -5.60 -17.96
CA GLY A 140 1.34 -4.31 -17.27
C GLY A 140 1.56 -4.45 -15.77
N LEU A 141 1.00 -5.48 -15.15
CA LEU A 141 1.24 -5.79 -13.74
C LEU A 141 2.69 -6.22 -13.48
N ARG A 142 3.30 -6.99 -14.41
CA ARG A 142 4.73 -7.31 -14.33
C ARG A 142 5.59 -6.04 -14.34
N ALA A 143 5.36 -5.14 -15.29
CA ALA A 143 6.08 -3.88 -15.38
C ALA A 143 5.91 -3.02 -14.13
N LEU A 144 4.68 -2.90 -13.63
CA LEU A 144 4.39 -2.21 -12.37
C LEU A 144 5.17 -2.82 -11.20
N TRP A 145 5.16 -4.14 -11.04
CA TRP A 145 5.87 -4.76 -9.92
C TRP A 145 7.38 -4.53 -9.95
N LEU A 146 7.97 -4.63 -11.15
CA LEU A 146 9.39 -4.34 -11.35
C LEU A 146 9.71 -2.87 -11.02
N GLU A 147 8.86 -1.93 -11.45
CA GLU A 147 8.99 -0.51 -11.10
C GLU A 147 8.95 -0.30 -9.58
N GLN A 148 7.98 -0.90 -8.89
CA GLN A 148 7.88 -0.79 -7.43
C GLN A 148 9.10 -1.38 -6.70
N MET A 149 9.67 -2.49 -7.18
CA MET A 149 10.88 -3.09 -6.60
C MET A 149 12.15 -2.29 -6.92
N ASP A 150 12.20 -1.58 -8.06
CA ASP A 150 13.31 -0.69 -8.40
C ASP A 150 13.36 0.51 -7.44
N LEU A 151 12.20 1.04 -7.00
CA LEU A 151 12.15 2.10 -5.98
C LEU A 151 12.84 1.69 -4.66
N PHE A 152 12.59 0.47 -4.18
CA PHE A 152 13.28 -0.05 -2.98
C PHE A 152 14.76 -0.29 -3.23
N THR A 153 15.10 -0.79 -4.43
CA THR A 153 16.48 -1.06 -4.83
C THR A 153 17.30 0.22 -4.87
N ASP A 154 16.78 1.27 -5.50
CA ASP A 154 17.44 2.57 -5.60
C ASP A 154 17.61 3.23 -4.23
N ALA A 155 16.58 3.16 -3.38
CA ALA A 155 16.67 3.67 -2.01
C ALA A 155 17.75 2.93 -1.19
N ALA A 156 17.79 1.60 -1.29
CA ALA A 156 18.79 0.80 -0.60
C ALA A 156 20.21 1.04 -1.14
N ALA A 157 20.37 1.13 -2.46
CA ALA A 157 21.65 1.46 -3.10
C ALA A 157 22.15 2.84 -2.64
N ALA A 158 21.29 3.85 -2.65
CA ALA A 158 21.63 5.19 -2.16
C ALA A 158 22.08 5.19 -0.69
N ARG A 159 21.39 4.43 0.18
CA ARG A 159 21.78 4.27 1.58
C ARG A 159 23.11 3.55 1.76
N ILE A 160 23.42 2.57 0.91
CA ILE A 160 24.69 1.84 0.93
C ILE A 160 25.84 2.75 0.47
N GLU A 161 25.64 3.50 -0.62
CA GLU A 161 26.64 4.46 -1.13
C GLU A 161 26.91 5.60 -0.14
N SER A 162 25.90 6.03 0.62
CA SER A 162 26.07 7.08 1.63
C SER A 162 26.82 6.63 2.88
N ASP A 163 27.18 5.35 3.01
CA ASP A 163 27.82 4.77 4.18
C ASP A 163 29.25 4.33 3.90
N PRO A 164 30.27 5.13 4.29
CA PRO A 164 31.66 4.79 4.01
C PRO A 164 32.09 3.45 4.60
N GLN A 165 31.50 3.01 5.71
CA GLN A 165 31.85 1.73 6.35
C GLN A 165 31.30 0.56 5.54
N VAL A 166 30.02 0.61 5.14
CA VAL A 166 29.43 -0.41 4.26
C VAL A 166 30.11 -0.39 2.90
N ARG A 167 30.36 0.79 2.32
CA ARG A 167 31.02 0.94 1.03
C ARG A 167 32.43 0.36 1.04
N GLY A 168 33.21 0.63 2.08
CA GLY A 168 34.54 0.05 2.28
C GLY A 168 34.51 -1.47 2.43
N ARG A 169 33.47 -2.01 3.07
CA ARG A 169 33.27 -3.46 3.21
C ARG A 169 32.93 -4.14 1.88
N LEU A 170 32.04 -3.54 1.08
CA LEU A 170 31.63 -4.11 -0.20
C LEU A 170 32.74 -4.05 -1.27
N GLY A 171 33.75 -3.20 -1.11
CA GLY A 171 34.90 -3.13 -2.03
C GLY A 171 34.45 -2.84 -3.46
N ASP A 172 34.89 -3.63 -4.44
CA ASP A 172 34.57 -3.38 -5.86
C ASP A 172 33.23 -4.00 -6.32
N MET A 173 32.41 -4.52 -5.39
CA MET A 173 31.10 -5.07 -5.73
C MET A 173 30.17 -4.01 -6.33
N ASP A 174 29.33 -4.42 -7.27
CA ASP A 174 28.24 -3.60 -7.80
C ASP A 174 27.18 -3.38 -6.71
N VAL A 175 27.12 -2.15 -6.18
CA VAL A 175 26.21 -1.77 -5.10
C VAL A 175 24.75 -1.91 -5.50
N ARG A 176 24.39 -1.62 -6.76
CA ARG A 176 23.01 -1.77 -7.23
C ARG A 176 22.65 -3.25 -7.30
N ALA A 177 23.55 -4.11 -7.76
CA ALA A 177 23.32 -5.55 -7.78
C ALA A 177 23.18 -6.14 -6.36
N VAL A 178 23.97 -5.66 -5.40
CA VAL A 178 23.84 -6.03 -3.98
C VAL A 178 22.50 -5.58 -3.42
N ALA A 179 22.12 -4.33 -3.63
CA ALA A 179 20.84 -3.77 -3.19
C ALA A 179 19.65 -4.54 -3.79
N ALA A 180 19.67 -4.80 -5.10
CA ALA A 180 18.63 -5.55 -5.79
C ALA A 180 18.49 -6.97 -5.22
N SER A 181 19.62 -7.65 -4.98
CA SER A 181 19.63 -9.00 -4.40
C SER A 181 18.96 -9.03 -3.02
N LEU A 182 19.27 -8.03 -2.18
CA LEU A 182 18.69 -7.89 -0.84
C LEU A 182 17.19 -7.56 -0.89
N THR A 183 16.78 -6.68 -1.80
CA THR A 183 15.37 -6.32 -2.04
C THR A 183 14.56 -7.55 -2.46
N TRP A 184 15.00 -8.28 -3.48
CA TRP A 184 14.29 -9.46 -3.99
C TRP A 184 14.30 -10.64 -3.01
N MET A 185 15.36 -10.79 -2.21
CA MET A 185 15.37 -11.73 -1.09
C MET A 185 14.30 -11.38 -0.06
N GLY A 186 14.17 -10.09 0.28
CA GLY A 186 13.10 -9.55 1.14
C GLY A 186 11.72 -9.89 0.60
N GLU A 187 11.44 -9.46 -0.63
CA GLU A 187 10.18 -9.73 -1.34
C GLU A 187 9.81 -11.21 -1.27
N ARG A 188 10.74 -12.10 -1.64
CA ARG A 188 10.45 -13.52 -1.74
C ARG A 188 10.13 -14.12 -0.37
N LEU A 189 10.88 -13.74 0.67
CA LEU A 189 10.65 -14.26 2.02
C LEU A 189 9.35 -13.71 2.63
N TYR A 190 8.99 -12.45 2.35
CA TYR A 190 7.68 -11.93 2.74
C TYR A 190 6.53 -12.64 2.01
N TYR A 191 6.67 -12.93 0.71
CA TYR A 191 5.69 -13.72 -0.03
C TYR A 191 5.51 -15.10 0.60
N LEU A 192 6.60 -15.82 0.90
CA LEU A 192 6.53 -17.15 1.52
C LEU A 192 5.86 -17.11 2.89
N ALA A 193 6.15 -16.09 3.70
CA ALA A 193 5.51 -15.89 4.99
C ALA A 193 4.01 -15.61 4.86
N ALA A 194 3.62 -14.70 3.95
CA ALA A 194 2.21 -14.38 3.67
C ALA A 194 1.43 -15.58 3.11
N ALA A 195 2.10 -16.44 2.34
CA ALA A 195 1.55 -17.69 1.83
C ALA A 195 1.54 -18.83 2.88
N GLY A 196 2.01 -18.59 4.11
CA GLY A 196 2.04 -19.58 5.19
C GLY A 196 2.99 -20.75 4.94
N VAL A 197 4.10 -20.51 4.23
CA VAL A 197 5.07 -21.56 3.86
C VAL A 197 6.13 -21.72 4.96
N PRO A 198 6.26 -22.90 5.60
CA PRO A 198 7.31 -23.14 6.58
C PRO A 198 8.73 -23.10 5.98
N PRO A 199 9.75 -22.64 6.73
CA PRO A 199 9.68 -22.18 8.13
C PRO A 199 9.36 -20.68 8.28
N PHE A 200 8.94 -20.00 7.20
CA PHE A 200 8.75 -18.55 7.17
C PHE A 200 7.36 -18.09 7.63
N ASP A 201 6.45 -19.03 7.87
CA ASP A 201 5.18 -18.80 8.56
C ASP A 201 5.38 -18.35 10.02
N ASP A 202 6.53 -18.65 10.62
CA ASP A 202 6.98 -18.03 11.88
C ASP A 202 7.61 -16.65 11.64
N GLU A 203 6.91 -15.58 12.09
CA GLU A 203 7.39 -14.19 11.99
C GLU A 203 8.77 -14.00 12.62
N ARG A 204 9.10 -14.70 13.72
CA ARG A 204 10.41 -14.57 14.37
C ARG A 204 11.51 -15.12 13.47
N VAL A 205 11.29 -16.30 12.89
CA VAL A 205 12.23 -16.93 11.95
C VAL A 205 12.44 -16.01 10.75
N LEU A 206 11.37 -15.51 10.14
CA LEU A 206 11.43 -14.57 9.02
C LEU A 206 12.28 -13.33 9.37
N VAL A 207 11.94 -12.65 10.47
CA VAL A 207 12.60 -11.41 10.88
C VAL A 207 14.08 -11.65 11.20
N ASP A 208 14.40 -12.71 11.93
CA ASP A 208 15.78 -13.04 12.28
C ASP A 208 16.60 -13.40 11.04
N VAL A 209 16.08 -14.22 10.12
CA VAL A 209 16.78 -14.62 8.89
C VAL A 209 17.04 -13.41 7.98
N LEU A 210 16.02 -12.61 7.69
CA LEU A 210 16.16 -11.43 6.82
C LEU A 210 17.11 -10.39 7.42
N THR A 211 16.94 -10.07 8.71
CA THR A 211 17.83 -9.13 9.40
C THR A 211 19.27 -9.63 9.37
N ASN A 212 19.49 -10.92 9.61
CA ASN A 212 20.83 -11.51 9.61
C ASN A 212 21.47 -11.52 8.24
N ALA A 213 20.72 -11.82 7.19
CA ALA A 213 21.24 -11.82 5.83
C ALA A 213 21.71 -10.41 5.43
N TRP A 214 20.87 -9.41 5.62
CA TRP A 214 21.21 -8.00 5.39
C TRP A 214 22.40 -7.55 6.26
N ALA A 215 22.36 -7.81 7.57
CA ALA A 215 23.42 -7.36 8.48
C ALA A 215 24.77 -8.05 8.24
N SER A 216 24.77 -9.32 7.83
CA SER A 216 26.00 -10.05 7.52
C SER A 216 26.66 -9.52 6.24
N ILE A 217 25.86 -9.22 5.22
CA ILE A 217 26.34 -8.65 3.96
C ILE A 217 26.88 -7.23 4.19
N LEU A 218 26.07 -6.35 4.81
CA LEU A 218 26.38 -4.93 4.90
C LEU A 218 27.31 -4.55 6.07
N TYR A 219 27.22 -5.25 7.21
CA TYR A 219 27.92 -4.86 8.44
C TYR A 219 28.82 -5.95 9.01
N GLY A 220 28.77 -7.18 8.48
CA GLY A 220 29.63 -8.28 8.91
C GLY A 220 29.35 -8.87 10.28
N ARG A 221 28.15 -8.62 10.82
CA ARG A 221 27.72 -9.20 12.09
C ARG A 221 26.57 -10.17 11.84
N PRO A 222 26.72 -11.47 12.18
CA PRO A 222 25.53 -12.26 12.47
C PRO A 222 24.88 -11.67 13.71
N VAL A 223 23.62 -11.25 13.63
CA VAL A 223 22.85 -10.91 14.83
C VAL A 223 22.55 -12.23 15.52
N ALA A 224 23.11 -12.41 16.73
CA ALA A 224 22.83 -13.60 17.52
C ALA A 224 21.30 -13.76 17.66
N PRO A 225 20.75 -14.98 17.50
CA PRO A 225 19.32 -15.20 17.69
C PRO A 225 18.93 -14.77 19.12
N PRO A 226 17.72 -14.21 19.32
CA PRO A 226 17.21 -13.97 20.67
C PRO A 226 17.22 -15.30 21.44
N ASN A 227 17.74 -15.28 22.67
CA ASN A 227 17.87 -16.47 23.51
C ASN A 227 16.60 -17.34 23.41
N PRO A 228 16.73 -18.65 23.15
CA PRO A 228 15.57 -19.53 23.17
C PRO A 228 14.90 -19.39 24.54
N THR A 229 13.60 -19.09 24.53
CA THR A 229 12.77 -19.17 25.74
C THR A 229 13.04 -20.54 26.37
N PRO A 230 13.37 -20.63 27.68
CA PRO A 230 13.63 -21.91 28.31
C PRO A 230 12.47 -22.84 27.99
N ARG A 231 12.74 -23.97 27.33
CA ARG A 231 11.74 -25.02 27.20
C ARG A 231 11.35 -25.36 28.63
N ALA A 232 10.09 -25.15 28.98
CA ALA A 232 9.54 -25.69 30.20
C ALA A 232 9.79 -27.20 30.15
N GLU A 233 10.68 -27.67 31.02
CA GLU A 233 10.86 -29.09 31.27
C GLU A 233 9.49 -29.63 31.68
N GLN A 234 8.90 -30.46 30.82
CA GLN A 234 7.76 -31.27 31.22
C GLN A 234 8.31 -32.33 32.18
N VAL A 235 7.95 -32.16 33.46
CA VAL A 235 8.05 -33.19 34.51
C VAL A 235 6.77 -33.99 34.50
#